data_AF-A0A9D8BH18-F1
#
_entry.id   AF-A0A9D8BH18-F1
#
_cell.length_a   1.000
_cell.length_b   1.000
_cell.length_c   1.000
_cell.angle_alpha   90.00
_cell.angle_beta   90.00
_cell.angle_gamma   90.00
#
_symmetry.space_group_name_H-M   'P 1'
#
loop_
_entity.id
_entity.type
_entity.pdbx_description
1 polymer ?
#
loop_
_entity_poly.entity_id
_entity_poly.type
_entity_poly.pdbx_seq_one_letter_code
_entity_poly.pdbx_strand_id
1 'polypeptide(L)'
;EVKAINNQAIILHGERIKKAQNILKSYKDGAFSSWLITVYGNRSTPYNFLQYYEFYISLSKMLQKHIDLMPKQAIYTLATRQGPLEDKEKFILGYQGQTKSQLLAEIRRLFPLDEKDLRKENYPAKVLRETKKLLELFSAPMFKPSQDEAEEIIVLLNKLRSLVLKKEV
;
A
#
# COMPACT_ATOMS: atom_id res chain seq x y z
N GLU A 1 -0.40 0.27 25.92
CA GLU A 1 -1.83 0.58 25.72
C GLU A 1 -2.18 1.25 24.39
N VAL A 2 -1.50 2.31 23.95
CA VAL A 2 -1.87 3.10 22.74
C VAL A 2 -2.02 2.27 21.44
N LYS A 3 -1.22 1.20 21.24
CA LYS A 3 -1.35 0.33 20.06
C LYS A 3 -2.64 -0.50 20.05
N ALA A 4 -3.04 -1.04 21.20
CA ALA A 4 -4.23 -1.89 21.35
C ALA A 4 -5.53 -1.09 21.15
N ILE A 5 -5.61 0.13 21.71
CA ILE A 5 -6.73 1.05 21.54
C ILE A 5 -6.97 1.35 20.05
N ASN A 6 -5.89 1.56 19.31
CA ASN A 6 -5.99 1.83 17.88
C ASN A 6 -6.36 0.58 17.04
N ASN A 7 -6.14 -0.66 17.51
CA ASN A 7 -6.62 -1.87 16.81
C ASN A 7 -8.11 -2.04 17.00
N GLN A 8 -8.57 -1.87 18.23
CA GLN A 8 -9.99 -1.98 18.56
C GLN A 8 -10.84 -0.95 17.79
N ALA A 9 -10.32 0.27 17.62
CA ALA A 9 -10.96 1.28 16.78
C ALA A 9 -11.11 0.82 15.32
N ILE A 10 -10.06 0.26 14.70
CA ILE A 10 -10.11 -0.23 13.32
C ILE A 10 -11.14 -1.35 13.18
N ILE A 11 -11.15 -2.31 14.11
CA ILE A 11 -12.08 -3.44 14.13
C ILE A 11 -13.52 -2.93 14.26
N LEU A 12 -13.78 -2.01 15.20
CA LEU A 12 -15.11 -1.45 15.43
C LEU A 12 -15.62 -0.67 14.21
N HIS A 13 -14.76 0.15 13.59
CA HIS A 13 -15.12 0.84 12.36
C HIS A 13 -15.40 -0.14 11.22
N GLY A 14 -14.55 -1.16 11.04
CA GLY A 14 -14.76 -2.19 10.03
C GLY A 14 -16.06 -2.97 10.22
N GLU A 15 -16.43 -3.31 11.45
CA GLU A 15 -17.72 -3.94 11.78
C GLU A 15 -18.91 -3.04 11.40
N ARG A 16 -18.86 -1.75 11.78
CA ARG A 16 -19.90 -0.77 11.45
C ARG A 16 -20.04 -0.59 9.94
N ILE A 17 -18.92 -0.51 9.23
CA ILE A 17 -18.89 -0.41 7.78
C ILE A 17 -19.46 -1.67 7.14
N LYS A 18 -19.14 -2.86 7.67
CA LYS A 18 -19.71 -4.13 7.18
C LYS A 18 -21.23 -4.18 7.34
N LYS A 19 -21.75 -3.73 8.49
CA LYS A 19 -23.20 -3.62 8.72
C LYS A 19 -23.85 -2.65 7.74
N ALA A 20 -23.27 -1.47 7.56
CA ALA A 20 -23.74 -0.49 6.57
C ALA A 20 -23.69 -1.05 5.14
N GLN A 21 -22.62 -1.76 4.78
CA GLN A 21 -22.50 -2.44 3.48
C GLN A 21 -23.65 -3.41 3.27
N ASN A 22 -23.96 -4.26 4.26
CA ASN A 22 -25.03 -5.24 4.16
C ASN A 22 -26.42 -4.60 4.04
N ILE A 23 -26.68 -3.51 4.76
CA ILE A 23 -27.92 -2.75 4.66
C ILE A 23 -28.03 -2.08 3.28
N LEU A 24 -26.96 -1.45 2.81
CA LEU A 24 -26.99 -0.64 1.59
C LEU A 24 -26.86 -1.47 0.29
N LYS A 25 -26.55 -2.77 0.38
CA LYS A 25 -26.53 -3.70 -0.78
C LYS A 25 -27.87 -3.80 -1.49
N SER A 26 -29.00 -3.64 -0.79
CA SER A 26 -30.34 -3.70 -1.39
C SER A 26 -30.80 -2.37 -2.01
N TYR A 27 -29.97 -1.34 -1.95
CA TYR A 27 -30.27 -0.01 -2.51
C TYR A 27 -29.58 0.16 -3.88
N LYS A 28 -29.78 1.33 -4.49
CA LYS A 28 -29.18 1.67 -5.80
C LYS A 28 -27.66 1.49 -5.80
N ASP A 29 -27.12 1.14 -6.97
CA ASP A 29 -25.68 1.13 -7.19
C ASP A 29 -25.03 2.45 -6.77
N GLY A 30 -23.93 2.34 -6.05
CA GLY A 30 -23.22 3.49 -5.50
C GLY A 30 -23.73 4.01 -4.15
N ALA A 31 -24.89 3.55 -3.63
CA ALA A 31 -25.41 3.99 -2.33
C ALA A 31 -24.41 3.81 -1.18
N PHE A 32 -23.75 2.64 -1.12
CA PHE A 32 -22.70 2.39 -0.15
C PHE A 32 -21.49 3.32 -0.33
N SER A 33 -21.05 3.57 -1.57
CA SER A 33 -19.92 4.48 -1.85
C SER A 33 -20.23 5.92 -1.47
N SER A 34 -21.45 6.39 -1.71
CA SER A 34 -21.90 7.72 -1.29
C SER A 34 -21.94 7.82 0.24
N TRP A 35 -22.46 6.79 0.92
CA TRP A 35 -22.46 6.73 2.38
C TRP A 35 -21.04 6.79 2.96
N LEU A 36 -20.08 6.07 2.36
CA LEU A 36 -18.67 6.15 2.77
C LEU A 36 -18.12 7.58 2.69
N ILE A 37 -18.38 8.28 1.59
CA ILE A 37 -17.93 9.66 1.40
C ILE A 37 -18.61 10.60 2.41
N THR A 38 -19.90 10.45 2.64
CA THR A 38 -20.64 11.29 3.60
C THR A 38 -20.15 11.10 5.03
N VAL A 39 -19.86 9.86 5.46
CA VAL A 39 -19.49 9.56 6.85
C VAL A 39 -17.99 9.72 7.12
N TYR A 40 -17.13 9.38 6.16
CA TYR A 40 -15.67 9.33 6.34
C TYR A 40 -14.91 10.38 5.51
N GLY A 41 -15.59 11.14 4.66
CA GLY A 41 -14.97 12.13 3.76
C GLY A 41 -14.18 11.52 2.59
N ASN A 42 -14.01 10.20 2.54
CA ASN A 42 -13.28 9.51 1.48
C ASN A 42 -13.69 8.02 1.40
N ARG A 43 -13.29 7.33 0.33
CA ARG A 43 -13.52 5.88 0.14
C ARG A 43 -12.35 5.04 0.66
N SER A 44 -11.12 5.52 0.56
CA SER A 44 -9.91 4.73 0.78
C SER A 44 -9.77 4.20 2.21
N THR A 45 -9.90 5.08 3.20
CA THR A 45 -9.79 4.72 4.63
C THR A 45 -10.85 3.71 5.06
N PRO A 46 -12.15 3.91 4.80
CA PRO A 46 -13.15 2.93 5.22
C PRO A 46 -13.04 1.60 4.49
N TYR A 47 -12.62 1.56 3.22
CA TYR A 47 -12.31 0.29 2.56
C TYR A 47 -11.15 -0.46 3.23
N ASN A 48 -10.10 0.26 3.66
CA ASN A 48 -9.02 -0.35 4.42
C ASN A 48 -9.52 -0.94 5.74
N PHE A 49 -10.36 -0.22 6.49
CA PHE A 49 -10.96 -0.72 7.74
C PHE A 49 -11.83 -1.96 7.51
N LEU A 50 -12.65 -1.95 6.45
CA LEU A 50 -13.48 -3.08 6.08
C LEU A 50 -12.63 -4.31 5.75
N GLN A 51 -11.61 -4.17 4.91
CA GLN A 51 -10.72 -5.27 4.52
C GLN A 51 -9.92 -5.82 5.70
N TYR A 52 -9.44 -4.95 6.60
CA TYR A 52 -8.78 -5.39 7.82
C TYR A 52 -9.74 -6.19 8.71
N TYR A 53 -10.95 -5.69 8.91
CA TYR A 53 -11.94 -6.35 9.74
C TYR A 53 -12.32 -7.72 9.17
N GLU A 54 -12.62 -7.81 7.87
CA GLU A 54 -12.97 -9.07 7.20
C GLU A 54 -11.84 -10.10 7.30
N PHE A 55 -10.60 -9.66 7.12
CA PHE A 55 -9.43 -10.53 7.31
C PHE A 55 -9.22 -10.93 8.77
N TYR A 56 -9.42 -10.03 9.73
CA TYR A 56 -9.27 -10.32 11.15
C TYR A 56 -10.27 -11.37 11.64
N ILE A 57 -11.54 -11.26 11.22
CA ILE A 57 -12.60 -12.20 11.63
C ILE A 57 -12.51 -13.55 10.93
N SER A 58 -11.86 -13.65 9.77
CA SER A 58 -11.65 -14.92 9.08
C SER A 58 -10.58 -15.80 9.74
N LEU A 59 -9.78 -15.23 10.65
CA LEU A 59 -8.66 -15.92 11.30
C LEU A 59 -9.06 -16.52 12.64
N SER A 60 -8.33 -17.57 13.04
CA SER A 60 -8.45 -18.15 14.38
C SER A 60 -8.10 -17.14 15.49
N LYS A 61 -8.62 -17.35 16.70
CA LYS A 61 -8.34 -16.49 17.87
C LYS A 61 -6.85 -16.41 18.20
N MET A 62 -6.08 -17.45 17.90
CA MET A 62 -4.64 -17.46 18.10
C MET A 62 -3.93 -16.54 17.10
N LEU A 63 -4.33 -16.56 15.82
CA LEU A 63 -3.78 -15.70 14.79
C LEU A 63 -4.19 -14.24 14.95
N GLN A 64 -5.40 -13.98 15.45
CA GLN A 64 -5.85 -12.64 15.83
C GLN A 64 -4.87 -11.97 16.82
N LYS A 65 -4.42 -12.73 17.84
CA LYS A 65 -3.41 -12.25 18.81
C LYS A 65 -2.06 -11.93 18.16
N HIS A 66 -1.65 -12.70 17.13
CA HIS A 66 -0.42 -12.42 16.40
C HIS A 66 -0.53 -11.14 15.57
N ILE A 67 -1.64 -10.96 14.86
CA ILE A 67 -1.93 -9.74 14.10
C ILE A 67 -1.91 -8.51 15.00
N ASP A 68 -2.40 -8.62 16.24
CA ASP A 68 -2.44 -7.49 17.17
C ASP A 68 -1.05 -6.95 17.53
N LEU A 69 0.01 -7.75 17.33
CA LEU A 69 1.41 -7.37 17.53
C LEU A 69 2.08 -6.82 16.27
N MET A 70 1.51 -7.08 15.09
CA MET A 70 2.13 -6.76 13.80
C MET A 70 1.89 -5.31 13.37
N PRO A 71 2.78 -4.72 12.54
CA PRO A 71 2.56 -3.43 11.92
C PRO A 71 1.29 -3.40 11.05
N LYS A 72 0.34 -2.52 11.39
CA LYS A 72 -0.95 -2.36 10.69
C LYS A 72 -0.84 -2.26 9.18
N GLN A 73 0.11 -1.47 8.70
CA GLN A 73 0.30 -1.28 7.26
C GLN A 73 0.66 -2.60 6.55
N ALA A 74 1.40 -3.48 7.21
CA ALA A 74 1.69 -4.81 6.69
C ALA A 74 0.41 -5.65 6.64
N ILE A 75 -0.41 -5.63 7.70
CA ILE A 75 -1.67 -6.36 7.75
C ILE A 75 -2.67 -5.87 6.70
N TYR A 76 -2.84 -4.55 6.54
CA TYR A 76 -3.64 -3.99 5.46
C TYR A 76 -3.15 -4.50 4.11
N THR A 77 -1.83 -4.44 3.87
CA THR A 77 -1.26 -4.90 2.61
C THR A 77 -1.58 -6.38 2.40
N LEU A 78 -1.32 -7.25 3.38
CA LEU A 78 -1.59 -8.69 3.33
C LEU A 78 -3.08 -9.01 3.08
N ALA A 79 -3.98 -8.32 3.78
CA ALA A 79 -5.43 -8.47 3.62
C ALA A 79 -5.87 -8.14 2.19
N THR A 80 -5.28 -7.11 1.57
CA THR A 80 -5.62 -6.69 0.21
C THR A 80 -5.02 -7.54 -0.91
N ARG A 81 -4.04 -8.41 -0.62
CA ARG A 81 -3.41 -9.27 -1.64
C ARG A 81 -4.27 -10.48 -1.95
N GLN A 82 -4.24 -10.91 -3.20
CA GLN A 82 -4.82 -12.20 -3.57
C GLN A 82 -3.91 -13.34 -3.09
N GLY A 83 -4.51 -14.50 -2.82
CA GLY A 83 -3.81 -15.71 -2.38
C GLY A 83 -4.62 -16.51 -1.37
N PRO A 84 -4.31 -17.82 -1.21
CA PRO A 84 -4.97 -18.69 -0.23
C PRO A 84 -4.88 -18.13 1.19
N LEU A 85 -5.93 -18.32 1.97
CA LEU A 85 -5.95 -17.87 3.37
C LEU A 85 -4.85 -18.59 4.16
N GLU A 86 -4.67 -19.88 3.93
CA GLU A 86 -3.70 -20.76 4.61
C GLU A 86 -2.26 -20.23 4.48
N ASP A 87 -1.90 -19.68 3.32
CA ASP A 87 -0.56 -19.13 3.12
C ASP A 87 -0.38 -17.79 3.83
N LYS A 88 -1.45 -16.99 3.93
CA LYS A 88 -1.44 -15.78 4.76
C LYS A 88 -1.37 -16.13 6.24
N GLU A 89 -2.01 -17.21 6.67
CA GLU A 89 -1.92 -17.72 8.05
C GLU A 89 -0.49 -18.17 8.38
N LYS A 90 0.16 -18.93 7.49
CA LYS A 90 1.57 -19.31 7.63
C LYS A 90 2.48 -18.08 7.73
N PHE A 91 2.22 -17.04 6.91
CA PHE A 91 2.96 -15.78 6.99
C PHE A 91 2.82 -15.11 8.36
N ILE A 92 1.60 -15.07 8.92
CA ILE A 92 1.33 -14.51 10.25
C ILE A 92 2.05 -15.31 11.34
N LEU A 93 2.03 -16.65 11.26
CA LEU A 93 2.73 -17.52 12.20
C LEU A 93 4.25 -17.35 12.17
N GLY A 94 4.81 -16.99 11.02
CA GLY A 94 6.23 -16.69 10.86
C GLY A 94 6.66 -15.33 11.45
N TYR A 95 5.75 -14.57 12.06
CA TYR A 95 6.09 -13.27 12.65
C TYR A 95 6.93 -13.44 13.92
N GLN A 96 8.14 -12.87 13.90
CA GLN A 96 9.14 -12.93 14.97
C GLN A 96 9.63 -11.53 15.38
N GLY A 97 8.83 -10.49 15.13
CA GLY A 97 9.21 -9.11 15.44
C GLY A 97 9.85 -8.35 14.28
N GLN A 98 9.73 -8.84 13.04
CA GLN A 98 10.25 -8.15 11.87
C GLN A 98 9.66 -6.72 11.76
N THR A 99 10.47 -5.81 11.21
CA THR A 99 10.06 -4.41 11.00
C THR A 99 8.98 -4.30 9.93
N LYS A 100 8.27 -3.17 9.92
CA LYS A 100 7.27 -2.84 8.90
C LYS A 100 7.82 -2.98 7.48
N SER A 101 9.04 -2.47 7.23
CA SER A 101 9.65 -2.51 5.89
C SER A 101 9.98 -3.93 5.46
N GLN A 102 10.49 -4.76 6.36
CA GLN A 102 10.77 -6.18 6.10
C GLN A 102 9.49 -6.95 5.77
N LEU A 103 8.44 -6.78 6.58
CA LEU A 103 7.14 -7.42 6.32
C LEU A 103 6.55 -6.99 4.98
N LEU A 104 6.60 -5.70 4.65
CA LEU A 104 6.08 -5.22 3.36
C LEU A 104 6.88 -5.76 2.18
N ALA A 105 8.21 -5.88 2.30
CA ALA A 105 9.03 -6.49 1.27
C ALA A 105 8.67 -7.97 1.08
N GLU A 106 8.50 -8.70 2.18
CA GLU A 106 8.16 -10.13 2.13
C GLU A 106 6.75 -10.37 1.60
N ILE A 107 5.76 -9.56 1.98
CA ILE A 107 4.40 -9.64 1.42
C ILE A 107 4.43 -9.41 -0.10
N ARG A 108 5.22 -8.44 -0.59
CA ARG A 108 5.32 -8.17 -2.03
C ARG A 108 5.96 -9.35 -2.79
N ARG A 109 6.87 -10.08 -2.14
CA ARG A 109 7.55 -11.24 -2.70
C ARG A 109 6.63 -12.47 -2.74
N LEU A 110 5.95 -12.76 -1.64
CA LEU A 110 5.09 -13.94 -1.49
C LEU A 110 3.70 -13.78 -2.12
N PHE A 111 3.16 -12.56 -2.09
CA PHE A 111 1.83 -12.24 -2.58
C PHE A 111 1.92 -11.08 -3.60
N PRO A 112 2.55 -11.30 -4.77
CA PRO A 112 2.71 -10.27 -5.79
C PRO A 112 1.34 -9.73 -6.25
N LEU A 113 1.32 -8.48 -6.73
CA LEU A 113 0.10 -7.95 -7.34
C LEU A 113 -0.12 -8.67 -8.67
N ASP A 114 -1.38 -8.93 -9.00
CA ASP A 114 -1.77 -9.33 -10.34
C ASP A 114 -1.21 -8.33 -11.37
N GLU A 115 -0.80 -8.82 -12.55
CA GLU A 115 -0.27 -7.97 -13.60
C GLU A 115 -1.27 -6.89 -14.05
N LYS A 116 -2.56 -7.14 -13.89
CA LYS A 116 -3.66 -6.22 -14.21
C LYS A 116 -4.06 -5.30 -13.05
N ASP A 117 -3.45 -5.44 -11.87
CA ASP A 117 -3.78 -4.61 -10.72
C ASP A 117 -3.27 -3.18 -10.91
N LEU A 118 -4.18 -2.21 -10.98
CA LEU A 118 -3.89 -0.78 -11.17
C LEU A 118 -3.03 -0.17 -10.05
N ARG A 119 -2.86 -0.85 -8.91
CA ARG A 119 -1.96 -0.46 -7.82
C ARG A 119 -0.51 -0.87 -8.07
N LYS A 120 -0.23 -1.67 -9.12
CA LYS A 120 1.13 -1.95 -9.57
C LYS A 120 1.76 -0.63 -9.96
N GLU A 121 2.82 -0.26 -9.27
CA GLU A 121 3.51 0.99 -9.52
C GLU A 121 3.96 0.99 -10.99
N ASN A 122 3.36 1.85 -11.81
CA ASN A 122 3.78 2.04 -13.18
C ASN A 122 5.13 2.76 -13.14
N TYR A 123 6.19 1.99 -12.96
CA TYR A 123 7.57 2.48 -12.86
C TYR A 123 7.92 3.37 -14.05
N PRO A 124 7.60 3.01 -15.32
CA PRO A 124 7.77 3.93 -16.44
C PRO A 124 7.07 5.28 -16.24
N ALA A 125 5.80 5.30 -15.87
CA ALA A 125 5.05 6.54 -15.66
C ALA A 125 5.57 7.35 -14.46
N LYS A 126 6.01 6.67 -13.38
CA LYS A 126 6.63 7.31 -12.22
C LYS A 126 7.97 7.94 -12.61
N VAL A 127 8.85 7.19 -13.26
CA VAL A 127 10.15 7.70 -13.73
C VAL A 127 9.92 8.88 -14.66
N LEU A 128 9.00 8.79 -15.62
CA LEU A 128 8.68 9.89 -16.53
C LEU A 128 8.22 11.15 -15.78
N ARG A 129 7.36 11.01 -14.77
CA ARG A 129 6.90 12.14 -13.96
C ARG A 129 8.03 12.76 -13.15
N GLU A 130 8.87 11.96 -12.49
CA GLU A 130 9.99 12.50 -11.72
C GLU A 130 11.05 13.13 -12.64
N THR A 131 11.30 12.59 -13.84
CA THR A 131 12.19 13.21 -14.84
C THR A 131 11.64 14.56 -15.31
N LYS A 132 10.33 14.71 -15.50
CA LYS A 132 9.72 16.02 -15.82
C LYS A 132 9.96 17.06 -14.73
N LYS A 133 9.82 16.68 -13.46
CA LYS A 133 10.15 17.58 -12.34
C LYS A 133 11.63 17.93 -12.30
N LEU A 134 12.51 16.97 -12.58
CA LEU A 134 13.95 17.24 -12.69
C LEU A 134 14.23 18.27 -13.79
N LEU A 135 13.59 18.17 -14.96
CA LEU A 135 13.74 19.16 -16.03
C LEU A 135 13.28 20.57 -15.60
N GLU A 136 12.20 20.67 -14.84
CA GLU A 136 11.76 21.95 -14.25
C GLU A 136 12.82 22.52 -13.30
N LEU A 137 13.43 21.68 -12.46
CA LEU A 137 14.51 22.10 -11.54
C LEU A 137 15.76 22.55 -12.29
N PHE A 138 16.17 21.84 -13.34
CA PHE A 138 17.32 22.23 -14.18
C PHE A 138 17.07 23.55 -14.93
N SER A 139 15.81 23.86 -15.22
CA SER A 139 15.41 25.09 -15.91
C SER A 139 15.22 26.27 -14.94
N ALA A 140 15.33 26.04 -13.63
CA ALA A 140 15.13 27.09 -12.63
C ALA A 140 16.32 28.06 -12.63
N PRO A 141 16.10 29.39 -12.49
CA PRO A 141 17.18 30.39 -12.47
C PRO A 141 18.23 30.19 -11.36
N MET A 142 17.86 29.48 -10.30
CA MET A 142 18.70 29.16 -9.15
C MET A 142 19.55 27.91 -9.35
N PHE A 143 19.33 27.15 -10.43
CA PHE A 143 20.14 25.98 -10.75
C PHE A 143 21.47 26.44 -11.35
N LYS A 144 22.47 26.57 -10.47
CA LYS A 144 23.83 26.98 -10.79
C LYS A 144 24.82 26.01 -10.12
N PRO A 145 24.93 24.78 -10.62
CA PRO A 145 25.84 23.80 -10.04
C PRO A 145 27.29 24.30 -10.17
N SER A 146 28.11 23.97 -9.18
CA SER A 146 29.57 24.04 -9.29
C SER A 146 30.08 23.07 -10.36
N GLN A 147 31.36 23.17 -10.72
CA GLN A 147 31.97 22.30 -11.70
C GLN A 147 31.89 20.82 -11.28
N ASP A 148 32.24 20.52 -10.03
CA ASP A 148 32.19 19.15 -9.49
C ASP A 148 30.76 18.59 -9.49
N GLU A 149 29.77 19.42 -9.09
CA GLU A 149 28.36 19.02 -9.09
C GLU A 149 27.84 18.78 -10.52
N ALA A 150 28.25 19.61 -11.49
CA ALA A 150 27.87 19.43 -12.88
C ALA A 150 28.46 18.14 -13.47
N GLU A 151 29.72 17.83 -13.17
CA GLU A 151 30.36 16.59 -13.58
C GLU A 151 29.65 15.37 -12.98
N GLU A 152 29.33 15.38 -11.68
CA GLU A 152 28.61 14.29 -11.03
C GLU A 152 27.21 14.08 -11.63
N ILE A 153 26.48 15.18 -11.88
CA ILE A 153 25.17 15.14 -12.55
C ILE A 153 25.28 14.48 -13.93
N ILE A 154 26.30 14.84 -14.73
CA ILE A 154 26.51 14.26 -16.06
C ILE A 154 26.78 12.75 -15.94
N VAL A 155 27.59 12.31 -14.98
CA VAL A 155 27.84 10.88 -14.75
C VAL A 155 26.54 10.14 -14.43
N LEU A 156 25.69 10.71 -13.57
CA LEU A 156 24.40 10.12 -13.20
C LEU A 156 23.44 10.05 -14.41
N LEU A 157 23.36 11.10 -15.22
CA LEU A 157 22.53 11.13 -16.41
C LEU A 157 22.98 10.08 -17.45
N ASN A 158 24.29 9.89 -17.63
CA ASN A 158 24.82 8.85 -18.51
C ASN A 158 24.51 7.44 -18.01
N LYS A 159 24.59 7.19 -16.70
CA LYS A 159 24.15 5.92 -16.11
C LYS A 159 22.66 5.67 -16.38
N LEU A 160 21.81 6.67 -16.16
CA LEU A 160 20.37 6.57 -16.46
C LEU A 160 20.12 6.27 -17.94
N ARG A 161 20.81 6.97 -18.85
CA ARG A 161 20.72 6.71 -20.31
C ARG A 161 21.04 5.25 -20.64
N SER A 162 22.12 4.71 -20.07
CA SER A 162 22.51 3.31 -20.32
C SER A 162 21.45 2.30 -19.84
N LEU A 163 20.75 2.59 -18.73
CA LEU A 163 19.71 1.73 -18.18
C LEU A 163 18.41 1.76 -19.00
N VAL A 164 18.13 2.88 -19.68
CA VAL A 164 17.00 2.98 -20.60
C VAL A 164 17.29 2.20 -21.89
N LEU A 165 18.49 2.38 -22.47
CA LEU A 165 18.88 1.72 -23.73
C LEU A 165 19.07 0.19 -23.59
N LYS A 166 19.48 -0.30 -22.42
CA LYS A 166 19.62 -1.75 -22.17
C LYS A 166 18.29 -2.52 -22.11
N LYS A 167 17.14 -1.84 -22.08
CA LYS A 167 15.81 -2.49 -22.01
C LYS A 167 15.15 -2.72 -23.38
N GLU A 168 15.83 -2.39 -24.48
CA GLU A 168 15.45 -2.79 -25.84
C GLU A 168 16.16 -4.10 -26.24
N VAL A 169 15.91 -5.20 -25.51
CA VAL A 169 16.17 -6.59 -25.95
C VAL A 169 15.10 -7.50 -25.37
#